data_AF-A0A350P744-F1
#
_entry.id   AF-A0A350P744-F1
#
_cell.length_a   1.000
_cell.length_b   1.000
_cell.length_c   1.000
_cell.angle_alpha   90.00
_cell.angle_beta   90.00
_cell.angle_gamma   90.00
#
_symmetry.space_group_name_H-M   'P 1'
#
loop_
_entity.id
_entity.type
_entity.pdbx_description
1 polymer ?
#
loop_
_entity_poly.entity_id
_entity_poly.type
_entity_poly.pdbx_seq_one_letter_code
_entity_poly.pdbx_strand_id
1 'polypeptide(L)' 'SSGVAGGSLLLIPLACSLFNIPNDIAMQVVATGFILGVIQDSAETALNSSTDVLFTAAACKSPSID' A
#
# COMPACT_ATOMS: atom_id res chain seq x y z
N SER A 1 6.84 4.77 -4.71
CA SER A 1 5.62 5.22 -4.03
C SER A 1 5.99 6.26 -2.98
N SER A 2 5.41 7.46 -3.03
CA SER A 2 5.44 8.42 -1.91
C SER A 2 4.47 7.96 -0.79
N GLY A 3 4.43 6.65 -0.54
CA GLY A 3 3.48 5.94 0.32
C GLY A 3 3.84 6.04 1.80
N VAL A 4 4.20 7.24 2.25
CA VAL A 4 4.49 7.44 3.67
C VAL A 4 3.17 7.73 4.37
N ALA A 5 2.56 6.65 4.88
CA ALA A 5 1.49 6.68 5.87
C ALA A 5 1.91 7.38 7.19
N GLY A 6 3.20 7.73 7.35
CA GLY A 6 3.72 8.34 8.58
C GLY A 6 3.06 9.65 8.99
N GLY A 7 2.60 10.48 8.05
CA GLY A 7 1.94 11.75 8.39
C GLY A 7 0.48 11.57 8.85
N SER A 8 -0.29 10.74 8.15
CA SER A 8 -1.73 10.53 8.42
C SER A 8 -1.98 9.54 9.55
N LEU A 9 -1.12 8.55 9.77
CA LEU A 9 -1.24 7.62 10.89
C LEU A 9 -1.04 8.31 12.25
N LEU A 10 -0.23 9.37 12.31
CA LEU A 10 -0.07 10.19 13.52
C LEU A 10 -1.29 11.09 13.82
N LEU A 11 -2.21 11.27 12.87
CA LEU A 11 -3.46 12.00 13.09
C LEU A 11 -4.53 11.14 13.79
N ILE A 12 -4.35 9.82 13.81
CA ILE A 12 -5.31 8.89 14.43
C ILE A 12 -5.37 9.11 15.95
N PRO A 13 -4.26 9.13 16.72
CA PRO A 13 -4.31 9.43 18.15
C PRO A 13 -4.88 10.81 18.46
N LEU A 14 -4.57 11.81 17.63
CA LEU A 14 -5.10 13.16 17.77
C LEU A 14 -6.63 13.17 17.64
N ALA A 15 -7.18 12.56 16.57
CA ALA A 15 -8.62 12.45 16.38
C ALA A 15 -9.30 11.64 17.50
N CYS A 16 -8.71 10.51 17.91
CA CYS A 16 -9.21 9.68 19.00
C CYS A 16 -9.34 10.46 20.33
N SER A 17 -8.37 11.36 20.63
CA SER A 17 -8.41 12.18 21.84
C SER A 17 -9.63 13.12 21.90
N LEU A 18 -10.11 13.62 20.76
CA LEU A 18 -11.29 14.50 20.68
C LEU A 18 -12.61 13.78 21.03
N PHE A 19 -12.64 12.46 20.86
CA PHE A 19 -13.79 11.61 21.18
C PHE A 19 -13.60 10.81 22.47
N ASN A 20 -12.57 11.14 23.26
CA ASN A 20 -12.23 10.46 24.51
C ASN A 20 -11.99 8.94 24.32
N ILE A 21 -11.45 8.55 23.15
CA ILE A 21 -11.11 7.15 22.85
C ILE A 21 -9.75 6.82 23.52
N PRO A 22 -9.65 5.69 24.23
CA PRO A 22 -8.42 5.26 24.87
C PRO A 22 -7.23 5.13 23.89
N ASN A 23 -6.03 5.50 24.36
CA ASN A 23 -4.83 5.52 23.51
C ASN A 23 -4.39 4.12 23.05
N ASP A 24 -4.61 3.09 23.86
CA ASP A 24 -4.37 1.69 23.49
C ASP A 24 -5.24 1.26 22.29
N ILE A 25 -6.50 1.69 22.25
CA ILE A 25 -7.39 1.47 21.10
C ILE A 25 -6.93 2.30 19.89
N ALA A 26 -6.57 3.57 20.08
CA ALA A 26 -6.05 4.42 19.01
C ALA A 26 -4.80 3.79 18.35
N MET A 27 -3.90 3.22 19.15
CA MET A 27 -2.69 2.55 18.66
C MET A 27 -3.00 1.23 17.92
N GLN A 28 -4.08 0.51 18.27
CA GLN A 28 -4.52 -0.65 17.47
C GLN A 28 -5.00 -0.23 16.07
N VAL A 29 -5.70 0.91 15.97
CA VAL A 29 -6.14 1.45 14.67
C VAL A 29 -4.95 1.89 13.82
N VAL A 30 -3.95 2.54 14.44
CA VAL A 30 -2.67 2.88 13.77
C VAL A 30 -1.98 1.63 13.24
N ALA A 31 -1.85 0.58 14.06
CA ALA A 31 -1.22 -0.68 13.66
C ALA A 31 -1.98 -1.34 12.49
N THR A 32 -3.31 -1.33 12.52
CA THR A 32 -4.15 -1.84 11.44
C THR A 32 -3.91 -1.07 10.14
N GLY A 33 -3.93 0.27 10.20
CA GLY A 33 -3.67 1.13 9.05
C GLY A 33 -2.27 0.93 8.45
N PHE A 34 -1.26 0.70 9.29
CA PHE A 34 0.09 0.38 8.84
C PHE A 34 0.15 -0.96 8.07
N ILE A 35 -0.43 -2.02 8.64
CA ILE A 35 -0.45 -3.35 8.01
C ILE A 35 -1.17 -3.30 6.67
N LEU A 36 -2.34 -2.64 6.61
CA LEU A 36 -3.09 -2.47 5.36
C LEU A 36 -2.30 -1.68 4.33
N GLY A 37 -1.57 -0.64 4.75
CA GLY A 37 -0.71 0.14 3.86
C GLY A 37 0.40 -0.70 3.23
N VAL A 38 1.05 -1.58 4.00
CA VAL A 38 2.09 -2.50 3.48
C VAL A 38 1.50 -3.47 2.46
N ILE A 39 0.33 -4.05 2.76
CA ILE A 39 -0.35 -4.98 1.84
C ILE A 39 -0.74 -4.25 0.56
N GLN A 40 -1.28 -3.04 0.66
CA GLN A 40 -1.67 -2.24 -0.50
C GLN A 40 -0.46 -1.89 -1.37
N ASP A 41 0.62 -1.34 -0.81
CA ASP A 41 1.81 -0.94 -1.59
C ASP A 41 2.46 -2.15 -2.28
N SER A 42 2.46 -3.31 -1.60
CA SER A 42 2.93 -4.57 -2.18
C SER A 42 2.06 -5.03 -3.34
N ALA A 43 0.73 -5.00 -3.18
CA ALA A 43 -0.22 -5.38 -4.23
C ALA A 43 -0.20 -4.40 -5.41
N GLU A 44 -0.15 -3.09 -5.15
CA GLU A 44 -0.03 -2.02 -6.14
C GLU A 44 1.28 -2.17 -6.93
N THR A 45 2.39 -2.42 -6.25
CA THR A 45 3.69 -2.66 -6.90
C THR A 45 3.67 -3.94 -7.73
N ALA A 46 3.09 -5.03 -7.20
CA ALA A 46 2.98 -6.30 -7.93
C ALA A 46 2.12 -6.15 -9.19
N LEU A 47 0.96 -5.49 -9.10
CA LEU A 47 0.10 -5.24 -10.26
C LEU A 47 0.77 -4.31 -11.27
N ASN A 48 1.33 -3.19 -10.81
CA ASN A 48 1.98 -2.20 -11.67
C ASN A 48 3.19 -2.80 -12.43
N SER A 49 3.93 -3.73 -11.83
CA SER A 49 5.07 -4.41 -12.48
C SER A 49 4.72 -5.72 -13.19
N SER A 50 3.57 -6.34 -12.87
CA SER A 50 3.12 -7.57 -13.55
C SER A 50 2.80 -7.34 -15.04
N THR A 51 2.35 -6.14 -15.39
CA THR A 51 2.11 -5.75 -16.78
C THR A 51 3.42 -5.67 -17.56
N ASP A 52 4.53 -5.26 -16.93
CA ASP A 52 5.85 -5.22 -17.56
C ASP A 52 6.34 -6.64 -17.92
N VAL A 53 6.10 -7.62 -17.05
CA VAL A 53 6.44 -9.03 -17.30
C VAL A 53 5.60 -9.61 -18.44
N LEU A 54 4.28 -9.38 -18.44
CA LEU A 54 3.39 -9.85 -19.50
C LEU A 54 3.69 -9.18 -20.85
N PHE A 55 3.97 -7.87 -20.84
CA PHE A 55 4.35 -7.11 -22.04
C PHE A 55 5.68 -7.61 -22.61
N THR A 56 6.69 -7.80 -21.77
CA THR A 56 7.99 -8.37 -22.17
C THR A 56 7.81 -9.79 -22.75
N ALA A 57 7.02 -10.64 -22.09
CA ALA A 57 6.77 -12.00 -22.56
C ALA A 57 6.02 -12.03 -23.91
N ALA A 58 5.05 -11.13 -24.14
CA ALA A 58 4.35 -11.02 -25.42
C ALA A 58 5.27 -10.50 -26.53
N ALA A 59 6.08 -9.48 -26.25
CA ALA A 59 7.04 -8.92 -27.22
C ALA A 59 8.10 -9.96 -27.65
N CYS A 60 8.60 -10.77 -26.72
CA CYS A 60 9.54 -11.85 -27.04
C CYS A 60 8.90 -13.07 -27.74
N LYS A 61 7.57 -13.18 -27.73
CA LYS A 61 6.82 -14.30 -28.31
C LYS A 61 6.11 -13.95 -29.62
N SER A 62 6.21 -12.69 -30.08
CA SER A 62 5.98 -12.35 -31.47
C SER A 62 6.97 -13.14 -32.32
N PRO A 63 6.51 -13.99 -33.26
CA PRO A 63 7.42 -14.68 -34.15
C PRO A 63 8.25 -13.61 -34.88
N SER A 64 9.56 -13.81 -34.96
CA SER A 64 10.35 -13.13 -35.97
C SER A 64 9.64 -13.38 -37.29
N ILE A 65 9.25 -12.30 -37.98
CA ILE A 65 8.88 -12.42 -39.39
C ILE A 65 10.20 -12.74 -40.09
N ASP A 66 10.41 -14.03 -40.28
CA ASP A 66 11.22 -14.55 -41.38
C ASP A 66 10.49 -14.25 -42.71
#